data_AF-A0A354HEM4-F1
#
_entry.id   AF-A0A354HEM4-F1
#
_cell.length_a   1.000
_cell.length_b   1.000
_cell.length_c   1.000
_cell.angle_alpha   90.00
_cell.angle_beta   90.00
_cell.angle_gamma   90.00
#
_symmetry.space_group_name_H-M   'P 1'
#
loop_
_entity.id
_entity.type
_entity.pdbx_description
1 polymer ?
#
loop_
_entity_poly.entity_id
_entity_poly.type
_entity_poly.pdbx_seq_one_letter_code
_entity_poly.pdbx_strand_id
1 'polypeptide(L)'
;MADPINGTVLVEIDDKYMNARLTITPPRNGGKAVTEEQVRQEIALKGVRYNIDENAIKEAFGNGGVSVQLAKGTPPIDGRNGYLVYHFERKNGAQMKADEFGNVDYRDLGMIQNIEKDVVIADIFPETPGSRGKDIRGIEIPQYPGKPAKITLGNGVMLTEDGRQIRSSIEGNLRWDRDHFVVDKELVVGDIDLSIGNIDFIGDVTIKG
;
A
#
# COMPACT_ATOMS: atom_id res chain seq x y z
N MET A 1 -47.30 -45.83 10.78
CA MET A 1 -47.10 -44.37 10.87
C MET A 1 -45.61 -44.14 10.97
N ALA A 2 -45.06 -43.11 10.30
CA ALA A 2 -43.63 -42.81 10.40
C ALA A 2 -43.33 -42.15 11.75
N ASP A 3 -42.15 -42.41 12.31
CA ASP A 3 -41.74 -41.87 13.61
C ASP A 3 -41.62 -40.34 13.60
N PRO A 4 -41.91 -39.66 14.72
CA PRO A 4 -41.75 -38.20 14.86
C PRO A 4 -40.28 -37.80 14.73
N ILE A 5 -40.02 -36.79 13.90
CA ILE A 5 -38.68 -36.22 13.69
C ILE A 5 -38.70 -34.77 14.15
N ASN A 6 -37.94 -34.44 15.19
CA ASN A 6 -37.83 -33.07 15.68
C ASN A 6 -37.12 -32.17 14.67
N GLY A 7 -37.45 -30.88 14.70
CA GLY A 7 -36.68 -29.89 13.95
C GLY A 7 -35.25 -29.79 14.49
N THR A 8 -34.32 -29.36 13.64
CA THR A 8 -32.90 -29.24 13.99
C THR A 8 -32.36 -27.87 13.65
N VAL A 9 -31.38 -27.45 14.44
CA VAL A 9 -30.59 -26.25 14.18
C VAL A 9 -29.19 -26.69 13.80
N LEU A 10 -28.66 -26.13 12.73
CA LEU A 10 -27.29 -26.31 12.33
C LEU A 10 -26.65 -24.94 12.14
N VAL A 11 -25.55 -24.71 12.86
CA VAL A 11 -24.70 -23.55 12.68
C VAL A 11 -23.35 -24.02 12.14
N GLU A 12 -23.04 -23.59 10.93
CA GLU A 12 -21.81 -23.93 10.22
C GLU A 12 -20.89 -22.70 10.22
N ILE A 13 -19.61 -22.92 10.53
CA ILE A 13 -18.58 -21.89 10.58
C ILE A 13 -17.46 -22.32 9.62
N ASP A 14 -16.93 -21.38 8.86
CA ASP A 14 -15.77 -21.64 8.02
C ASP A 14 -14.46 -21.79 8.84
N ASP A 15 -13.45 -22.42 8.26
CA ASP A 15 -12.18 -22.70 8.96
C ASP A 15 -11.46 -21.42 9.47
N LYS A 16 -11.81 -20.27 8.89
CA LYS A 16 -11.24 -18.96 9.22
C LYS A 16 -12.06 -18.16 10.24
N TYR A 17 -13.20 -18.68 10.70
CA TYR A 17 -14.14 -17.98 11.59
C TYR A 17 -14.60 -16.62 11.06
N MET A 18 -14.66 -16.46 9.74
CA MET A 18 -15.09 -15.22 9.08
C MET A 18 -16.57 -15.25 8.70
N ASN A 19 -17.16 -16.44 8.59
CA ASN A 19 -18.54 -16.61 8.20
C ASN A 19 -19.21 -17.64 9.10
N ALA A 20 -20.41 -17.31 9.58
CA ALA A 20 -21.34 -18.29 10.12
C ALA A 20 -22.60 -18.33 9.25
N ARG A 21 -23.10 -19.55 9.05
CA ARG A 21 -24.40 -19.80 8.43
C ARG A 21 -25.30 -20.55 9.39
N LEU A 22 -26.60 -20.25 9.30
CA LEU A 22 -27.64 -20.87 10.10
C LEU A 22 -28.61 -21.61 9.17
N THR A 23 -28.94 -22.85 9.52
CA THR A 23 -29.95 -23.65 8.85
C THR A 23 -30.90 -24.20 9.91
N ILE A 24 -32.20 -23.91 9.78
CA ILE A 24 -33.24 -24.47 10.65
C ILE A 24 -34.07 -25.44 9.82
N THR A 25 -34.06 -26.72 10.19
CA THR A 25 -34.87 -27.74 9.53
C THR A 25 -36.16 -27.93 10.33
N PRO A 26 -37.35 -27.80 9.70
CA PRO A 26 -38.63 -27.95 10.41
C PRO A 26 -38.89 -29.40 10.82
N PRO A 27 -39.70 -29.65 11.88
CA PRO A 27 -40.06 -30.99 12.30
C PRO A 27 -40.92 -31.73 11.26
N ARG A 28 -40.91 -33.06 11.30
CA ARG A 28 -41.76 -33.95 10.49
C ARG A 28 -42.49 -34.96 11.38
N ASN A 29 -43.61 -35.49 10.89
CA ASN A 29 -44.40 -36.54 11.56
C ASN A 29 -44.81 -36.20 13.01
N GLY A 30 -45.11 -34.93 13.30
CA GLY A 30 -45.49 -34.49 14.64
C GLY A 30 -44.33 -34.27 15.63
N GLY A 31 -43.09 -34.19 15.14
CA GLY A 31 -41.95 -33.78 15.97
C GLY A 31 -42.05 -32.34 16.48
N LYS A 32 -41.22 -32.00 17.47
CA LYS A 32 -41.20 -30.66 18.09
C LYS A 32 -40.49 -29.64 17.20
N ALA A 33 -41.08 -28.45 17.11
CA ALA A 33 -40.46 -27.32 16.42
C ALA A 33 -39.26 -26.77 17.19
N VAL A 34 -38.31 -26.21 16.45
CA VAL A 34 -37.19 -25.45 17.00
C VAL A 34 -37.71 -24.17 17.63
N THR A 35 -37.20 -23.82 18.80
CA THR A 35 -37.47 -22.55 19.49
C THR A 35 -36.35 -21.55 19.25
N GLU A 36 -36.65 -20.25 19.37
CA GLU A 36 -35.63 -19.19 19.28
C GLU A 36 -34.53 -19.36 20.35
N GLU A 37 -34.90 -19.84 21.54
CA GLU A 37 -33.94 -20.12 22.61
C GLU A 37 -32.93 -21.19 22.20
N GLN A 38 -33.38 -22.28 21.56
CA GLN A 38 -32.48 -23.33 21.05
C GLN A 38 -31.54 -22.79 19.97
N VAL A 39 -32.02 -21.90 19.09
CA VAL A 39 -31.16 -21.24 18.09
C VAL A 39 -30.11 -20.39 18.78
N ARG A 40 -30.49 -19.53 19.72
CA ARG A 40 -29.55 -18.66 20.45
C ARG A 40 -28.54 -19.46 21.26
N GLN A 41 -28.95 -20.58 21.86
CA GLN A 41 -28.05 -21.50 22.54
C GLN A 41 -27.03 -22.12 21.58
N GLU A 42 -27.45 -22.60 20.40
CA GLU A 42 -26.55 -23.18 19.39
C GLU A 42 -25.55 -22.14 18.85
N ILE A 43 -26.00 -20.92 18.56
CA ILE A 43 -25.15 -19.80 18.15
C ILE A 43 -24.07 -19.52 19.21
N ALA A 44 -24.48 -19.45 20.48
CA ALA A 44 -23.57 -19.22 21.59
C ALA A 44 -22.59 -20.40 21.81
N LEU A 45 -23.07 -21.65 21.69
CA LEU A 45 -22.26 -22.87 21.78
C LEU A 45 -21.17 -22.92 20.71
N LYS A 46 -21.49 -22.49 19.48
CA LYS A 46 -20.53 -22.38 18.37
C LYS A 46 -19.60 -21.16 18.49
N GLY A 47 -19.83 -20.29 19.47
CA GLY A 47 -18.97 -19.16 19.78
C GLY A 47 -19.16 -17.93 18.88
N VAL A 48 -20.26 -17.86 18.12
CA VAL A 48 -20.59 -16.69 17.29
C VAL A 48 -21.09 -15.57 18.21
N ARG A 49 -20.40 -14.42 18.22
CA ARG A 49 -20.62 -13.31 19.16
C ARG A 49 -20.53 -11.92 18.53
N TYR A 50 -20.03 -11.82 17.31
CA TYR A 50 -19.78 -10.57 16.63
C TYR A 50 -20.54 -10.49 15.31
N ASN A 51 -21.15 -9.33 15.07
CA ASN A 51 -21.85 -9.00 13.83
C ASN A 51 -22.89 -10.06 13.41
N ILE A 52 -23.74 -10.44 14.36
CA ILE A 52 -24.87 -11.37 14.16
C ILE A 52 -26.02 -10.60 13.51
N ASP A 53 -26.56 -11.14 12.43
CA ASP A 53 -27.74 -10.61 11.76
C ASP A 53 -29.01 -11.21 12.37
N GLU A 54 -29.72 -10.41 13.17
CA GLU A 54 -31.00 -10.81 13.77
C GLU A 54 -32.10 -11.04 12.73
N ASN A 55 -32.02 -10.44 11.54
CA ASN A 55 -32.97 -10.72 10.47
C ASN A 55 -32.72 -12.10 9.86
N ALA A 56 -31.47 -12.55 9.77
CA ALA A 56 -31.14 -13.89 9.31
C ALA A 56 -31.74 -14.97 10.22
N ILE A 57 -31.80 -14.74 11.53
CA ILE A 57 -32.47 -15.66 12.47
C ILE A 57 -33.97 -15.79 12.12
N LYS A 58 -34.65 -14.67 11.91
CA LYS A 58 -36.08 -14.66 11.51
C LYS A 58 -36.30 -15.32 10.15
N GLU A 59 -35.41 -15.06 9.21
CA GLU A 59 -35.45 -15.66 7.87
C GLU A 59 -35.27 -17.18 7.94
N ALA A 60 -34.34 -17.68 8.75
CA ALA A 60 -34.11 -19.11 8.93
C ALA A 60 -35.35 -19.84 9.46
N PHE A 61 -36.16 -19.20 10.31
CA PHE A 61 -37.44 -19.75 10.77
C PHE A 61 -38.50 -19.80 9.66
N GLY A 62 -38.51 -18.82 8.74
CA GLY A 62 -39.46 -18.75 7.64
C GLY A 62 -39.11 -19.64 6.44
N ASN A 63 -37.81 -19.81 6.16
CA ASN A 63 -37.31 -20.46 4.95
C ASN A 63 -36.84 -21.91 5.19
N GLY A 64 -37.56 -22.65 6.05
CA GLY A 64 -37.16 -23.96 6.58
C GLY A 64 -36.31 -24.83 5.65
N GLY A 65 -35.10 -25.16 6.10
CA GLY A 65 -34.10 -25.95 5.37
C GLY A 65 -33.13 -25.14 4.49
N VAL A 66 -33.32 -23.83 4.33
CA VAL A 66 -32.40 -22.95 3.61
C VAL A 66 -31.31 -22.42 4.56
N SER A 67 -30.07 -22.45 4.08
CA SER A 67 -28.92 -21.88 4.79
C SER A 67 -28.85 -20.38 4.55
N VAL A 68 -28.84 -19.59 5.64
CA VAL A 68 -28.76 -18.12 5.59
C VAL A 68 -27.47 -17.63 6.25
N GLN A 69 -26.97 -16.47 5.82
CA GLN A 69 -25.78 -15.85 6.41
C GLN A 69 -26.14 -15.30 7.80
N LEU A 70 -25.63 -15.94 8.84
CA LEU A 70 -25.93 -15.57 10.23
C LEU A 70 -25.01 -14.45 10.74
N ALA A 71 -23.71 -14.55 10.48
CA ALA A 71 -22.74 -13.56 10.95
C ALA A 71 -21.55 -13.46 10.01
N LYS A 72 -20.93 -12.27 9.98
CA LYS A 72 -19.76 -12.01 9.13
C LYS A 72 -18.70 -11.22 9.88
N GLY A 73 -17.48 -11.73 9.92
CA GLY A 73 -16.33 -11.03 10.46
C GLY A 73 -15.99 -9.77 9.65
N THR A 74 -15.27 -8.85 10.27
CA THR A 74 -14.65 -7.71 9.60
C THR A 74 -13.22 -8.11 9.23
N PRO A 75 -12.86 -8.24 7.94
CA PRO A 75 -11.50 -8.60 7.57
C PRO A 75 -10.51 -7.49 7.94
N PRO A 76 -9.26 -7.82 8.31
CA PRO A 76 -8.22 -6.80 8.50
C PRO A 76 -7.88 -6.15 7.16
N ILE A 77 -7.42 -4.90 7.22
CA ILE A 77 -6.90 -4.17 6.07
C ILE A 77 -5.46 -3.82 6.38
N ASP A 78 -4.52 -4.36 5.62
CA ASP A 78 -3.11 -4.03 5.78
C ASP A 78 -2.82 -2.57 5.40
N GLY A 79 -1.82 -2.02 6.06
CA GLY A 79 -1.26 -0.72 5.73
C GLY A 79 -0.57 -0.72 4.36
N ARG A 80 -0.55 0.44 3.73
CA ARG A 80 0.17 0.68 2.48
C ARG A 80 1.54 1.26 2.80
N ASN A 81 2.58 0.78 2.12
CA ASN A 81 3.91 1.35 2.27
C ASN A 81 3.92 2.80 1.79
N GLY A 82 4.73 3.63 2.45
CA GLY A 82 5.07 4.94 1.95
C GLY A 82 5.88 4.85 0.67
N TYR A 83 5.78 5.86 -0.18
CA TYR A 83 6.47 5.91 -1.47
C TYR A 83 6.84 7.34 -1.85
N LEU A 84 7.79 7.46 -2.79
CA LEU A 84 8.22 8.75 -3.32
C LEU A 84 7.65 8.94 -4.72
N VAL A 85 7.22 10.17 -5.01
CA VAL A 85 6.89 10.64 -6.36
C VAL A 85 7.94 11.67 -6.74
N TYR A 86 8.73 11.38 -7.76
CA TYR A 86 9.78 12.26 -8.24
C TYR A 86 9.25 13.20 -9.32
N HIS A 87 9.63 14.48 -9.24
CA HIS A 87 9.27 15.51 -10.22
C HIS A 87 10.30 15.68 -11.33
N PHE A 88 11.45 15.03 -11.19
CA PHE A 88 12.55 15.07 -12.15
C PHE A 88 12.87 13.67 -12.67
N GLU A 89 13.31 13.62 -13.93
CA GLU A 89 13.80 12.39 -14.54
C GLU A 89 15.07 11.91 -13.83
N ARG A 90 15.19 10.59 -13.62
CA ARG A 90 16.37 9.97 -13.02
C ARG A 90 17.50 9.86 -14.02
N LYS A 91 18.08 11.01 -14.39
CA LYS A 91 19.21 11.07 -15.31
C LYS A 91 20.50 10.85 -14.54
N ASN A 92 21.20 9.78 -14.86
CA ASN A 92 22.58 9.65 -14.43
C ASN A 92 23.39 10.74 -15.14
N GLY A 93 24.26 11.44 -14.41
CA GLY A 93 25.32 12.22 -15.06
C GLY A 93 26.11 11.26 -15.95
N ALA A 94 26.11 11.47 -17.25
CA ALA A 94 26.67 10.49 -18.17
C ALA A 94 28.14 10.26 -17.86
N GLN A 95 28.52 8.99 -17.70
CA GLN A 95 29.90 8.56 -17.91
C GLN A 95 30.28 9.05 -19.30
N MET A 96 31.19 10.02 -19.37
CA MET A 96 31.82 10.45 -20.60
C MET A 96 32.45 9.23 -21.25
N LYS A 97 31.79 8.63 -22.24
CA LYS A 97 32.48 7.73 -23.15
C LYS A 97 33.22 8.64 -24.12
N ALA A 98 34.49 8.90 -23.82
CA ALA A 98 35.41 9.37 -24.82
C ALA A 98 35.39 8.37 -25.99
N ASP A 99 35.31 8.87 -27.22
CA ASP A 99 35.67 8.05 -28.37
C ASP A 99 37.18 7.72 -28.33
N GLU A 100 37.66 6.87 -29.24
CA GLU A 100 39.08 6.49 -29.32
C GLU A 100 40.03 7.69 -29.59
N PHE A 101 39.49 8.89 -29.82
CA PHE A 101 40.21 10.13 -30.11
C PHE A 101 40.02 11.21 -29.03
N GLY A 102 39.30 10.93 -27.94
CA GLY A 102 39.09 11.87 -26.83
C GLY A 102 38.02 12.94 -27.09
N ASN A 103 37.31 12.89 -28.21
CA ASN A 103 36.27 13.87 -28.50
C ASN A 103 34.97 13.46 -27.79
N VAL A 104 34.49 14.35 -26.94
CA VAL A 104 33.17 14.22 -26.31
C VAL A 104 32.24 15.13 -27.08
N ASP A 105 31.24 14.57 -27.77
CA ASP A 105 30.24 15.38 -28.46
C ASP A 105 29.23 15.91 -27.44
N TYR A 106 29.38 17.18 -27.05
CA TYR A 106 28.54 17.85 -26.07
C TYR A 106 27.23 18.40 -26.67
N ARG A 107 26.97 18.21 -27.97
CA ARG A 107 25.87 18.91 -28.68
C ARG A 107 24.48 18.31 -28.48
N ASP A 108 24.35 17.10 -27.92
CA ASP A 108 23.03 16.43 -27.86
C ASP A 108 22.77 15.68 -26.55
N LEU A 109 23.20 16.28 -25.45
CA LEU A 109 23.12 15.63 -24.15
C LEU A 109 22.27 16.47 -23.22
N GLY A 110 21.05 15.99 -22.95
CA GLY A 110 20.24 16.38 -21.80
C GLY A 110 20.89 16.00 -20.46
N MET A 111 22.19 16.27 -20.33
CA MET A 111 23.15 16.00 -19.26
C MET A 111 23.04 17.00 -18.11
N ILE A 112 22.64 18.23 -18.41
CA ILE A 112 22.47 19.29 -17.43
C ILE A 112 20.98 19.41 -17.14
N GLN A 113 20.62 19.16 -15.88
CA GLN A 113 19.30 19.39 -15.34
C GLN A 113 19.44 20.47 -14.27
N ASN A 114 19.41 21.74 -14.71
CA ASN A 114 19.53 22.89 -13.82
C ASN A 114 18.37 22.89 -12.80
N ILE A 115 18.72 23.09 -11.53
CA ILE A 115 17.76 23.24 -10.44
C ILE A 115 18.17 24.44 -9.57
N GLU A 116 17.20 25.28 -9.22
CA GLU A 116 17.39 26.36 -8.24
C GLU A 116 17.35 25.81 -6.82
N LYS A 117 17.78 26.59 -5.84
CA LYS A 117 17.63 26.26 -4.42
C LYS A 117 16.14 26.19 -4.01
N ASP A 118 15.83 25.31 -3.06
CA ASP A 118 14.51 25.11 -2.44
C ASP A 118 13.42 24.54 -3.37
N VAL A 119 13.80 24.05 -4.56
CA VAL A 119 12.91 23.40 -5.52
C VAL A 119 12.58 21.98 -5.08
N VAL A 120 11.31 21.57 -5.22
CA VAL A 120 10.82 20.24 -4.84
C VAL A 120 11.27 19.18 -5.84
N ILE A 121 12.12 18.26 -5.39
CA ILE A 121 12.64 17.12 -6.17
C ILE A 121 11.67 15.93 -6.11
N ALA A 122 11.11 15.66 -4.93
CA ALA A 122 10.16 14.57 -4.74
C ALA A 122 9.17 14.85 -3.60
N ASP A 123 7.93 14.38 -3.76
CA ASP A 123 6.95 14.29 -2.67
C ASP A 123 7.03 12.91 -2.02
N ILE A 124 6.90 12.89 -0.69
CA ILE A 124 6.89 11.69 0.15
C ILE A 124 5.46 11.45 0.60
N PHE A 125 4.91 10.32 0.18
CA PHE A 125 3.63 9.83 0.65
C PHE A 125 3.87 8.88 1.83
N PRO A 126 3.36 9.19 3.03
CA PRO A 126 3.59 8.37 4.22
C PRO A 126 2.87 7.02 4.10
N GLU A 127 3.36 6.06 4.87
CA GLU A 127 2.71 4.79 5.06
C GLU A 127 1.35 4.93 5.75
N THR A 128 0.47 3.95 5.55
CA THR A 128 -0.77 3.85 6.31
C THR A 128 -0.69 2.75 7.35
N PRO A 129 -1.33 2.92 8.51
CA PRO A 129 -1.26 1.94 9.59
C PRO A 129 -2.18 0.73 9.38
N GLY A 130 -3.02 0.71 8.34
CA GLY A 130 -4.06 -0.30 8.16
C GLY A 130 -5.16 -0.25 9.25
N SER A 131 -6.01 -1.27 9.29
CA SER A 131 -7.03 -1.46 10.32
C SER A 131 -7.16 -2.92 10.72
N ARG A 132 -7.29 -3.16 12.03
CA ARG A 132 -7.50 -4.50 12.58
C ARG A 132 -8.86 -5.04 12.15
N GLY A 133 -8.89 -6.34 11.88
CA GLY A 133 -10.12 -7.08 11.65
C GLY A 133 -10.67 -7.67 12.94
N LYS A 134 -11.83 -8.31 12.83
CA LYS A 134 -12.46 -9.07 13.90
C LYS A 134 -13.21 -10.25 13.32
N ASP A 135 -12.95 -11.45 13.81
CA ASP A 135 -13.68 -12.64 13.39
C ASP A 135 -15.11 -12.69 13.99
N ILE A 136 -15.93 -13.66 13.61
CA ILE A 136 -17.31 -13.81 14.11
C ILE A 136 -17.40 -14.12 15.61
N ARG A 137 -16.28 -14.52 16.24
CA ARG A 137 -16.19 -14.79 17.68
C ARG A 137 -15.85 -13.53 18.46
N GLY A 138 -15.51 -12.44 17.77
CA GLY A 138 -15.07 -11.20 18.37
C GLY A 138 -13.57 -11.16 18.65
N ILE A 139 -12.78 -12.09 18.11
CA ILE A 139 -11.33 -12.10 18.27
C ILE A 139 -10.70 -11.17 17.24
N GLU A 140 -9.80 -10.29 17.69
CA GLU A 140 -9.08 -9.38 16.80
C GLU A 140 -8.20 -10.17 15.83
N ILE A 141 -8.26 -9.79 14.55
CA ILE A 141 -7.36 -10.29 13.51
C ILE A 141 -6.32 -9.20 13.28
N PRO A 142 -5.03 -9.48 13.47
CA PRO A 142 -3.98 -8.48 13.29
C PRO A 142 -3.92 -8.02 11.84
N GLN A 143 -3.38 -6.82 11.67
CA GLN A 143 -3.04 -6.23 10.37
C GLN A 143 -1.54 -5.94 10.35
N TYR A 144 -0.97 -5.79 9.16
CA TYR A 144 0.42 -5.39 9.00
C TYR A 144 0.53 -3.92 8.61
N PRO A 145 1.16 -3.06 9.45
CA PRO A 145 1.32 -1.65 9.10
C PRO A 145 2.25 -1.53 7.89
N GLY A 146 2.00 -0.51 7.06
CA GLY A 146 2.88 -0.18 5.96
C GLY A 146 4.27 0.19 6.46
N LYS A 147 5.28 0.00 5.61
CA LYS A 147 6.66 0.44 5.88
C LYS A 147 6.86 1.88 5.41
N PRO A 148 7.64 2.70 6.14
CA PRO A 148 8.01 4.04 5.69
C PRO A 148 8.68 4.03 4.32
N ALA A 149 8.55 5.14 3.59
CA ALA A 149 9.25 5.34 2.34
C ALA A 149 10.78 5.29 2.58
N LYS A 150 11.52 4.59 1.72
CA LYS A 150 12.99 4.60 1.78
C LYS A 150 13.51 5.92 1.23
N ILE A 151 14.03 6.76 2.11
CA ILE A 151 14.61 8.06 1.76
C ILE A 151 16.14 7.95 1.83
N THR A 152 16.80 8.31 0.74
CA THR A 152 18.26 8.47 0.67
C THR A 152 18.52 9.90 0.20
N LEU A 153 19.26 10.69 1.00
CA LEU A 153 19.60 12.08 0.67
C LEU A 153 21.02 12.15 0.15
N GLY A 154 21.20 12.77 -1.01
CA GLY A 154 22.51 13.09 -1.57
C GLY A 154 23.01 14.46 -1.16
N ASN A 155 24.23 14.79 -1.59
CA ASN A 155 24.76 16.13 -1.43
C ASN A 155 23.90 17.16 -2.19
N GLY A 156 23.72 18.35 -1.63
CA GLY A 156 22.90 19.40 -2.24
C GLY A 156 21.39 19.13 -2.21
N VAL A 157 20.93 18.12 -1.47
CA VAL A 157 19.53 17.74 -1.31
C VAL A 157 19.18 17.68 0.18
N MET A 158 17.97 18.10 0.54
CA MET A 158 17.48 18.11 1.91
C MET A 158 16.05 17.58 2.02
N LEU A 159 15.70 17.09 3.21
CA LEU A 159 14.33 16.77 3.60
C LEU A 159 13.70 18.00 4.27
N THR A 160 12.44 18.31 3.97
CA THR A 160 11.70 19.36 4.67
C THR A 160 11.46 19.00 6.14
N GLU A 161 11.27 20.01 7.00
CA GLU A 161 11.03 19.80 8.44
C GLU A 161 9.80 18.93 8.73
N ASP A 162 8.78 19.02 7.88
CA ASP A 162 7.56 18.20 7.98
C ASP A 162 7.73 16.77 7.44
N GLY A 163 8.90 16.44 6.86
CA GLY A 163 9.23 15.14 6.31
C GLY A 163 8.45 14.76 5.04
N ARG A 164 7.76 15.72 4.40
CA ARG A 164 6.88 15.44 3.24
C ARG A 164 7.54 15.64 1.90
N GLN A 165 8.65 16.36 1.82
CA GLN A 165 9.27 16.70 0.55
C GLN A 165 10.79 16.60 0.62
N ILE A 166 11.36 16.16 -0.50
CA ILE A 166 12.78 16.26 -0.77
C ILE A 166 12.98 17.49 -1.66
N ARG A 167 13.88 18.39 -1.27
CA ARG A 167 14.17 19.65 -1.97
C ARG A 167 15.64 19.82 -2.25
N SER A 168 15.99 20.62 -3.24
CA SER A 168 17.36 21.09 -3.45
C SER A 168 17.76 22.04 -2.32
N SER A 169 18.91 21.82 -1.67
CA SER A 169 19.43 22.73 -0.65
C SER A 169 20.34 23.81 -1.23
N ILE A 170 20.77 23.62 -2.48
CA ILE A 170 21.61 24.53 -3.27
C ILE A 170 21.11 24.54 -4.72
N GLU A 171 21.54 25.53 -5.50
CA GLU A 171 21.39 25.54 -6.95
C GLU A 171 22.55 24.78 -7.64
N GLY A 172 22.30 24.23 -8.83
CA GLY A 172 23.31 23.45 -9.56
C GLY A 172 22.72 22.47 -10.59
N ASN A 173 23.51 21.45 -10.91
CA ASN A 173 23.09 20.33 -11.76
C ASN A 173 22.47 19.23 -10.91
N LEU A 174 21.18 18.95 -11.10
CA LEU A 174 20.52 17.80 -10.51
C LEU A 174 20.91 16.54 -11.27
N ARG A 175 21.44 15.53 -10.57
CA ARG A 175 21.70 14.22 -11.16
C ARG A 175 21.27 13.07 -10.25
N TRP A 176 20.92 11.96 -10.87
CA TRP A 176 20.69 10.70 -10.19
C TRP A 176 22.02 9.98 -9.97
N ASP A 177 22.36 9.68 -8.72
CA ASP A 177 23.54 8.92 -8.32
C ASP A 177 23.10 7.65 -7.59
N ARG A 178 23.24 6.51 -8.25
CA ARG A 178 22.83 5.18 -7.78
C ARG A 178 21.34 5.09 -7.41
N ASP A 179 20.97 5.49 -6.21
CA ASP A 179 19.62 5.40 -5.64
C ASP A 179 19.06 6.71 -5.09
N HIS A 180 19.72 7.85 -5.32
CA HIS A 180 19.28 9.15 -4.83
C HIS A 180 19.66 10.30 -5.77
N PHE A 181 19.08 11.48 -5.53
CA PHE A 181 19.45 12.72 -6.22
C PHE A 181 20.59 13.45 -5.50
N VAL A 182 21.45 14.06 -6.29
CA VAL A 182 22.55 14.95 -5.86
C VAL A 182 22.46 16.24 -6.67
N VAL A 183 22.80 17.37 -6.06
CA VAL A 183 22.98 18.65 -6.76
C VAL A 183 24.46 19.02 -6.75
N ASP A 184 25.07 19.12 -7.93
CA ASP A 184 26.46 19.53 -8.11
C ASP A 184 26.51 21.02 -8.45
N LYS A 185 27.25 21.80 -7.66
CA LYS A 185 27.43 23.25 -7.88
C LYS A 185 28.44 23.58 -8.99
N GLU A 186 29.35 22.66 -9.26
CA GLU A 186 30.41 22.80 -10.24
C GLU A 186 30.23 21.78 -11.36
N LEU A 187 30.27 22.25 -12.61
CA LEU A 187 30.30 21.41 -13.79
C LEU A 187 31.73 21.37 -14.33
N VAL A 188 32.36 20.20 -14.24
CA VAL A 188 33.71 19.98 -14.79
C VAL A 188 33.57 19.43 -16.22
N VAL A 189 34.02 20.20 -17.19
CA VAL A 189 34.06 19.86 -18.61
C VAL A 189 35.49 19.46 -18.98
N GLY A 190 35.65 18.39 -19.78
CA GLY A 190 36.96 17.96 -20.29
C GLY A 190 37.47 18.86 -21.43
N ASP A 191 38.48 18.39 -22.16
CA ASP A 191 39.08 19.13 -23.27
C ASP A 191 38.00 19.66 -24.24
N ILE A 192 38.00 20.99 -24.41
CA ILE A 192 37.05 21.67 -25.28
C ILE A 192 37.62 21.69 -26.68
N ASP A 193 37.12 20.80 -27.54
CA ASP A 193 37.22 21.01 -28.98
C ASP A 193 36.18 22.04 -29.44
N LEU A 194 36.42 22.73 -30.55
CA LEU A 194 35.55 23.75 -31.17
C LEU A 194 34.15 23.23 -31.58
N SER A 195 33.86 21.98 -31.24
CA SER A 195 32.63 21.24 -31.44
C SER A 195 31.62 21.39 -30.28
N ILE A 196 31.96 22.04 -29.15
CA ILE A 196 30.99 22.30 -28.07
C ILE A 196 30.02 23.44 -28.46
N GLY A 197 28.71 23.21 -28.26
CA GLY A 197 27.67 24.24 -28.38
C GLY A 197 27.62 25.21 -27.19
N ASN A 198 26.54 25.98 -27.05
CA ASN A 198 26.35 26.84 -25.88
C ASN A 198 26.08 25.98 -24.63
N ILE A 199 26.86 26.16 -23.56
CA ILE A 199 26.60 25.52 -22.25
C ILE A 199 25.70 26.45 -21.43
N ASP A 200 24.53 25.96 -21.02
CA ASP A 200 23.61 26.65 -20.12
C ASP A 200 23.60 25.95 -18.76
N PHE A 201 24.36 26.48 -17.81
CA PHE A 201 24.56 25.90 -16.48
C PHE A 201 24.39 26.94 -15.37
N ILE A 202 23.57 26.61 -14.37
CA ILE A 202 23.43 27.41 -13.16
C ILE A 202 24.51 26.96 -12.16
N GLY A 203 25.68 27.60 -12.20
CA GLY A 203 26.79 27.31 -11.30
C GLY A 203 28.16 27.61 -11.91
N ASP A 204 29.21 27.07 -11.29
CA ASP A 204 30.59 27.25 -11.73
C ASP A 204 30.94 26.22 -12.84
N VAL A 205 31.42 26.68 -14.00
CA VAL A 205 31.92 25.79 -15.05
C VAL A 205 33.45 25.77 -15.02
N THR A 206 34.03 24.61 -14.76
CA THR A 206 35.48 24.40 -14.80
C THR A 206 35.86 23.61 -16.03
N ILE A 207 36.79 24.16 -16.81
CA ILE A 207 37.27 23.57 -18.05
C ILE A 207 38.65 22.96 -17.79
N LYS A 208 38.77 21.65 -17.98
CA LYS A 208 40.08 20.98 -18.01
C LYS A 208 40.61 21.09 -19.44
N GLY A 209 41.85 21.57 -19.56
CA GLY A 209 42.59 21.64 -20.82
C GLY A 209 43.91 20.89 -20.72
#